data_AF-T1H4C6-F1
#
_entry.id   AF-T1H4C6-F1
#
_cell.length_a   1.000
_cell.length_b   1.000
_cell.length_c   1.000
_cell.angle_alpha   90.00
_cell.angle_beta   90.00
_cell.angle_gamma   90.00
#
_symmetry.space_group_name_H-M   'P 1'
#
loop_
_entity.id
_entity.type
_entity.pdbx_description
1 polymer ?
#
loop_
_entity_poly.entity_id
_entity_poly.type
_entity_poly.pdbx_seq_one_letter_code
_entity_poly.pdbx_strand_id
1 'polypeptide(L)'
;MAGNIIPAIATTNAITAGVVVMHAFKALAGEYEKCKSVYMRNTLNPQNYLLAPEKMIQPPNPKCYVCAPKPQVCLQVDTSKLTVKELRDDVLIKTLNMIDPDVMLESKGIIVISSEEGETDCNNNKKLDELYIKQRVEVQDADEEDDDDLLLIEDDETEDATAAAPSTSNATNLKRKPADNVAGEGCSKKAKIDDSDDDLIMIEEDD
;
A
#
# COMPACT_ATOMS: atom_id res chain seq x y z
N MET A 1 -12.89 -14.28 12.29
CA MET A 1 -12.50 -13.68 13.58
C MET A 1 -13.45 -12.52 13.86
N ALA A 2 -14.11 -12.45 15.03
CA ALA A 2 -14.81 -11.23 15.44
C ALA A 2 -13.73 -10.21 15.82
N GLY A 3 -13.41 -9.31 14.88
CA GLY A 3 -12.33 -8.32 15.01
C GLY A 3 -12.54 -7.40 16.22
N ASN A 4 -11.45 -6.84 16.73
CA ASN A 4 -11.38 -5.97 17.92
C ASN A 4 -12.55 -4.98 18.02
N ILE A 5 -13.64 -5.36 18.73
CA ILE A 5 -14.79 -4.48 18.94
C ILE A 5 -14.37 -3.42 19.95
N ILE A 6 -14.32 -2.16 19.50
CA ILE A 6 -14.01 -1.02 20.35
C ILE A 6 -15.32 -0.34 20.76
N PRO A 7 -15.63 -0.24 22.06
CA PRO A 7 -16.81 0.50 22.51
C PRO A 7 -16.66 2.00 22.23
N ALA A 8 -17.68 2.60 21.61
CA ALA A 8 -17.69 4.01 21.28
C ALA A 8 -18.46 4.83 22.33
N ILE A 9 -17.94 6.00 22.67
CA ILE A 9 -18.58 6.95 23.60
C ILE A 9 -18.69 8.31 22.90
N ALA A 10 -19.89 8.88 22.88
CA ALA A 10 -20.18 10.12 22.17
C ALA A 10 -19.28 11.30 22.60
N THR A 11 -18.96 11.40 23.89
CA THR A 11 -18.11 12.47 24.43
C THR A 11 -16.68 12.41 23.91
N THR A 12 -16.11 11.21 23.73
CA THR A 12 -14.77 11.04 23.15
C THR A 12 -14.73 11.57 21.72
N ASN A 13 -15.76 11.30 20.91
CA ASN A 13 -15.84 11.80 19.54
C ASN A 13 -15.98 13.33 19.51
N ALA A 14 -16.79 13.91 20.40
CA ALA A 14 -16.97 15.36 20.48
C ALA A 14 -15.67 16.08 20.87
N ILE A 15 -14.92 15.54 21.84
CA ILE A 15 -13.62 16.09 22.26
C ILE A 15 -12.61 15.99 21.11
N THR A 16 -12.50 14.82 20.46
CA THR A 16 -11.59 14.62 19.32
C THR A 16 -11.92 15.56 18.16
N ALA A 17 -13.20 15.73 17.81
CA ALA A 17 -13.62 16.67 16.77
C ALA A 17 -13.20 18.12 17.10
N GLY A 18 -13.35 18.54 18.35
CA GLY A 18 -12.86 19.85 18.80
C GLY A 18 -11.34 20.00 18.61
N VAL A 19 -10.56 18.97 18.94
CA VAL A 19 -9.11 18.97 18.72
C VAL A 19 -8.76 19.05 17.23
N VAL A 20 -9.46 18.34 16.36
CA VAL A 20 -9.24 18.37 14.90
C VAL A 20 -9.47 19.77 14.34
N VAL A 21 -10.56 20.44 14.72
CA VAL A 21 -10.86 21.81 14.27
C VAL A 21 -9.78 22.79 14.74
N MET A 22 -9.29 22.66 15.97
CA MET A 22 -8.18 23.49 16.49
C MET A 22 -6.88 23.29 15.70
N HIS A 23 -6.61 22.07 15.23
CA HIS A 23 -5.46 21.78 14.37
C HIS A 23 -5.66 22.33 12.96
N ALA A 24 -6.87 22.25 12.42
CA ALA A 24 -7.20 22.82 11.11
C ALA A 24 -6.94 24.33 11.07
N PHE A 25 -7.34 25.09 12.11
CA PHE A 25 -7.04 26.52 12.19
C PHE A 25 -5.54 26.82 12.21
N LYS A 26 -4.74 26.04 12.94
CA LYS A 26 -3.28 26.19 12.96
C LYS A 26 -2.65 25.89 11.59
N ALA A 27 -3.11 24.82 10.94
CA ALA A 27 -2.65 24.45 9.59
C ALA A 27 -2.97 25.55 8.57
N LEU A 28 -4.19 26.11 8.61
CA LEU A 28 -4.59 27.23 7.75
C LEU A 28 -3.78 28.51 8.01
N ALA A 29 -3.31 28.71 9.24
CA ALA A 29 -2.41 29.80 9.61
C ALA A 29 -0.93 29.54 9.24
N GLY A 30 -0.61 28.38 8.64
CA GLY A 30 0.76 27.97 8.32
C GLY A 30 1.58 27.54 9.54
N GLU A 31 0.95 27.35 10.70
CA GLU A 31 1.60 27.03 11.97
C GLU A 31 1.74 25.52 12.20
N TYR A 32 2.27 24.80 11.20
CA TYR A 32 2.35 23.33 11.22
C TYR A 32 3.12 22.78 12.43
N GLU A 33 4.17 23.47 12.89
CA GLU A 33 4.95 23.07 14.08
C GLU A 33 4.11 23.01 15.38
N LYS A 34 2.99 23.75 15.42
CA LYS A 34 2.06 23.75 16.56
C LYS A 34 0.98 22.67 16.46
N CYS A 35 0.92 21.93 15.36
CA CYS A 35 -0.02 20.84 15.09
C CYS A 35 0.46 19.50 15.71
N LYS A 36 0.78 19.51 16.99
CA LYS A 36 1.35 18.35 17.71
C LYS A 36 0.29 17.27 17.92
N SER A 37 0.68 16.00 17.76
CA SER A 37 -0.18 14.87 18.12
C SER A 37 -0.66 14.98 19.57
N VAL A 38 -1.97 14.80 19.80
CA VAL A 38 -2.58 14.87 21.13
C VAL A 38 -3.25 13.54 21.45
N TYR A 39 -2.87 12.92 22.56
CA TYR A 39 -3.50 11.70 23.04
C TYR A 39 -4.48 12.01 24.18
N MET A 40 -5.70 11.51 24.03
CA MET A 40 -6.68 11.53 25.11
C MET A 40 -6.49 10.29 25.99
N ARG A 41 -6.32 10.50 27.29
CA ARG A 41 -6.17 9.44 28.28
C ARG A 41 -7.45 9.32 29.11
N ASN A 42 -7.69 8.14 29.67
CA ASN A 42 -8.78 7.94 30.63
C ASN A 42 -8.44 8.47 32.02
N THR A 43 -7.14 8.61 32.33
CA THR A 43 -6.63 9.11 33.60
C THR A 43 -5.50 10.09 33.38
N LEU A 44 -5.27 10.95 34.37
CA LEU A 44 -4.16 11.89 34.36
C LEU A 44 -2.84 11.14 34.23
N ASN A 45 -1.95 11.64 33.36
CA ASN A 45 -0.57 11.17 33.32
C ASN A 45 0.21 11.68 34.57
N PRO A 46 1.46 11.23 34.80
CA PRO A 46 2.28 11.72 35.93
C PRO A 46 2.52 13.24 35.95
N GLN A 47 2.25 13.93 34.83
CA GLN A 47 2.36 15.38 34.68
C GLN A 47 0.99 16.09 34.78
N ASN A 48 -0.05 15.37 35.21
CA ASN A 48 -1.43 15.84 35.37
C ASN A 48 -2.14 16.30 34.09
N TYR A 49 -1.80 15.71 32.94
CA TYR A 49 -2.51 15.93 31.67
C TYR A 49 -3.51 14.80 31.36
N LEU A 50 -4.73 15.19 30.99
CA LEU A 50 -5.76 14.30 30.41
C LEU A 50 -5.66 14.24 28.88
N LEU A 51 -5.47 15.41 28.26
CA LEU A 51 -5.08 15.57 26.87
C LEU A 51 -3.58 15.81 26.85
N ALA A 52 -2.81 14.81 26.45
CA ALA A 52 -1.36 14.82 26.47
C ALA A 52 -0.82 15.13 25.06
N PRO A 53 -0.38 16.37 24.78
CA PRO A 53 0.31 16.67 23.53
C PRO A 53 1.72 16.05 23.55
N GLU A 54 2.17 15.58 22.40
CA GLU A 54 3.59 15.27 22.20
C GLU A 54 4.45 16.53 22.25
N LYS A 55 5.76 16.36 22.44
CA LYS A 55 6.70 17.49 22.43
C LYS A 55 6.86 18.10 21.04
N MET A 56 6.91 17.26 20.01
CA MET A 56 7.17 17.62 18.62
C MET A 56 6.44 16.66 17.69
N ILE A 57 6.23 17.08 16.45
CA ILE A 57 5.79 16.18 15.38
C ILE A 57 6.99 15.31 15.00
N GLN A 58 6.77 14.01 14.87
CA GLN A 58 7.83 13.09 14.45
C GLN A 58 8.17 13.35 12.98
N PRO A 59 9.47 13.40 12.61
CA PRO A 59 9.85 13.48 11.20
C PRO A 59 9.43 12.20 10.45
N PRO A 60 9.30 12.25 9.11
CA PRO A 60 9.07 11.05 8.30
C PRO A 60 10.10 9.97 8.59
N ASN A 61 9.65 8.71 8.66
CA ASN A 61 10.56 7.58 8.86
C ASN A 61 11.30 7.29 7.53
N PRO A 62 12.64 7.35 7.49
CA PRO A 62 13.40 7.08 6.27
C PRO A 62 13.26 5.64 5.77
N LYS A 63 12.77 4.71 6.61
CA LYS A 63 12.49 3.32 6.26
C LYS A 63 11.00 3.04 5.99
N CYS A 64 10.17 4.08 5.85
CA CYS A 64 8.76 3.87 5.53
C CYS A 64 8.63 3.35 4.10
N TYR A 65 7.87 2.28 3.90
CA TYR A 65 7.58 1.75 2.56
C TYR A 65 6.52 2.55 1.80
N VAL A 66 6.08 3.70 2.34
CA VAL A 66 5.05 4.55 1.72
C VAL A 66 5.62 5.94 1.42
N CYS A 67 6.06 6.68 2.45
CA CYS A 67 6.47 8.08 2.27
C CYS A 67 7.99 8.31 2.17
N ALA A 68 8.80 7.25 2.07
CA ALA A 68 10.22 7.42 1.83
C ALA A 68 10.45 7.83 0.36
N PRO A 69 11.50 8.60 0.03
CA PRO A 69 11.78 9.00 -1.35
C PRO A 69 12.05 7.86 -2.33
N LYS A 70 12.38 6.66 -1.80
CA LYS A 70 12.57 5.41 -2.55
C LYS A 70 12.03 4.28 -1.68
N PRO A 71 10.71 4.04 -1.69
CA PRO A 71 10.10 2.98 -0.89
C PRO A 71 10.61 1.61 -1.37
N GLN A 72 10.91 0.74 -0.42
CA GLN A 72 11.39 -0.62 -0.69
C GLN A 72 10.76 -1.60 0.30
N VAL A 73 10.28 -2.73 -0.21
CA VAL A 73 9.73 -3.82 0.57
C VAL A 73 10.48 -5.10 0.22
N CYS A 74 11.00 -5.79 1.24
CA CYS A 74 11.54 -7.13 1.08
C CYS A 74 10.45 -8.16 1.39
N LEU A 75 10.20 -9.04 0.44
CA LEU A 75 9.28 -10.17 0.55
C LEU A 75 10.09 -11.46 0.56
N GLN A 76 10.07 -12.15 1.69
CA GLN A 76 10.73 -13.45 1.85
C GLN A 76 9.68 -14.54 1.64
N VAL A 77 9.74 -15.22 0.49
CA VAL A 77 8.73 -16.20 0.06
C VAL A 77 9.36 -17.34 -0.70
N ASP A 78 8.67 -18.47 -0.75
CA ASP A 78 9.02 -19.62 -1.59
C ASP A 78 8.44 -19.42 -3.00
N THR A 79 9.29 -19.04 -3.95
CA THR A 79 8.89 -18.78 -5.36
C THR A 79 8.38 -20.01 -6.10
N SER A 80 8.68 -21.22 -5.61
CA SER A 80 8.18 -22.46 -6.21
C SER A 80 6.72 -22.74 -5.86
N LYS A 81 6.24 -22.19 -4.73
CA LYS A 81 4.88 -22.42 -4.23
C LYS A 81 3.94 -21.26 -4.50
N LEU A 82 4.41 -20.02 -4.39
CA LEU A 82 3.56 -18.84 -4.54
C LEU A 82 3.10 -18.67 -6.01
N THR A 83 1.81 -18.46 -6.20
CA THR A 83 1.24 -18.11 -7.50
C THR A 83 1.24 -16.59 -7.72
N VAL A 84 1.19 -16.16 -8.99
CA VAL A 84 1.02 -14.74 -9.34
C VAL A 84 -0.27 -14.16 -8.76
N LYS A 85 -1.34 -14.95 -8.75
CA LYS A 85 -2.61 -14.54 -8.16
C LYS A 85 -2.50 -14.27 -6.65
N GLU A 86 -1.82 -15.13 -5.92
CA GLU A 86 -1.60 -14.94 -4.47
C GLU A 86 -0.71 -13.73 -4.20
N LEU A 87 0.32 -13.50 -5.03
CA LEU A 87 1.14 -12.29 -4.96
C LEU A 87 0.26 -11.04 -5.13
N ARG A 88 -0.58 -10.98 -6.16
CA ARG A 88 -1.49 -9.85 -6.40
C ARG A 88 -2.50 -9.67 -5.26
N ASP A 89 -3.31 -10.69 -5.00
CA ASP A 89 -4.49 -10.57 -4.15
C ASP A 89 -4.13 -10.50 -2.65
N ASP A 90 -3.21 -11.36 -2.18
CA ASP A 90 -2.89 -11.46 -0.76
C ASP A 90 -1.72 -10.55 -0.33
N VAL A 91 -0.73 -10.32 -1.20
CA VAL A 91 0.42 -9.47 -0.87
C VAL A 91 0.17 -8.02 -1.27
N LEU A 92 0.00 -7.73 -2.57
CA LEU A 92 -0.07 -6.35 -3.06
C LEU A 92 -1.38 -5.67 -2.61
N ILE A 93 -2.54 -6.26 -2.89
CA ILE A 93 -3.83 -5.66 -2.57
C ILE A 93 -4.10 -5.73 -1.06
N LYS A 94 -4.01 -6.92 -0.46
CA LYS A 94 -4.45 -7.09 0.93
C LYS A 94 -3.41 -6.66 1.97
N THR A 95 -2.11 -6.82 1.70
CA THR A 95 -1.06 -6.52 2.69
C THR A 95 -0.43 -5.15 2.47
N LEU A 96 -0.11 -4.79 1.23
CA LEU A 96 0.45 -3.47 0.89
C LEU A 96 -0.64 -2.42 0.65
N ASN A 97 -1.89 -2.83 0.46
CA ASN A 97 -3.03 -1.94 0.24
C ASN A 97 -2.90 -1.12 -1.05
N MET A 98 -2.44 -1.78 -2.11
CA MET A 98 -2.54 -1.28 -3.48
C MET A 98 -3.99 -1.44 -3.98
N ILE A 99 -4.42 -0.55 -4.87
CA ILE A 99 -5.73 -0.60 -5.49
C ILE A 99 -5.65 -1.46 -6.75
N ASP A 100 -4.86 -1.02 -7.73
CA ASP A 100 -4.67 -1.68 -9.02
C ASP A 100 -3.17 -1.84 -9.33
N PRO A 101 -2.54 -2.92 -8.84
CA PRO A 101 -1.10 -3.09 -8.94
C PRO A 101 -0.66 -3.61 -10.31
N ASP A 102 0.24 -2.86 -10.95
CA ASP A 102 1.04 -3.23 -12.10
C ASP A 102 2.42 -3.70 -11.65
N VAL A 103 2.89 -4.83 -12.20
CA VAL A 103 4.14 -5.45 -11.78
C VAL A 103 5.04 -5.72 -12.98
N MET A 104 6.21 -5.09 -12.99
CA MET A 104 7.18 -5.19 -14.07
C MET A 104 8.52 -5.77 -13.59
N LEU A 105 9.06 -6.70 -14.38
CA LEU A 105 10.38 -7.26 -14.15
C LEU A 105 11.48 -6.34 -14.69
N GLU A 106 12.24 -5.68 -13.81
CA GLU A 106 13.31 -4.72 -14.16
C GLU A 106 14.34 -5.33 -15.13
N SER A 107 14.61 -6.63 -15.02
CA SER A 107 15.64 -7.31 -15.82
C SER A 107 15.26 -7.57 -17.27
N LYS A 108 13.96 -7.68 -17.59
CA LYS A 108 13.47 -8.07 -18.93
C LYS A 108 12.40 -7.13 -19.51
N GLY A 109 11.89 -6.17 -18.72
CA GLY A 109 10.79 -5.30 -19.13
C GLY A 109 9.47 -6.05 -19.38
N ILE A 110 9.29 -7.21 -18.72
CA ILE A 110 8.08 -8.04 -18.88
C ILE A 110 7.07 -7.62 -17.83
N ILE A 111 5.84 -7.36 -18.27
CA ILE A 111 4.68 -7.13 -17.40
C ILE A 111 4.17 -8.50 -16.92
N VAL A 112 4.20 -8.69 -15.60
CA VAL A 112 3.79 -9.93 -14.94
C VAL A 112 2.33 -9.87 -14.52
N ILE A 113 1.95 -8.73 -13.93
CA ILE A 113 0.60 -8.39 -13.50
C ILE A 113 0.29 -7.05 -14.14
N SER A 114 -0.85 -7.01 -14.83
CA SER A 114 -1.45 -5.79 -15.38
C SER A 114 -2.71 -5.45 -14.58
N SER A 115 -2.97 -4.15 -14.41
CA SER A 115 -4.21 -3.58 -13.89
C SER A 115 -5.38 -3.74 -14.88
N GLU A 116 -5.10 -3.92 -16.18
CA GLU A 116 -6.15 -4.12 -17.19
C GLU A 116 -6.69 -5.57 -17.21
N GLU A 117 -8.02 -5.68 -17.13
CA GLU A 117 -8.71 -6.98 -17.15
C GLU A 117 -8.46 -7.72 -18.48
N GLY A 118 -7.91 -8.94 -18.38
CA GLY A 118 -7.73 -9.85 -19.50
C GLY A 118 -6.33 -9.88 -20.12
N GLU A 119 -5.42 -8.98 -19.75
CA GLU A 119 -4.06 -8.97 -20.32
C GLU A 119 -3.16 -10.06 -19.72
N THR A 120 -3.08 -10.13 -18.39
CA THR A 120 -2.17 -11.05 -17.68
C THR A 120 -2.88 -12.23 -17.03
N ASP A 121 -4.13 -12.50 -17.38
CA ASP A 121 -4.92 -13.55 -16.73
C ASP A 121 -4.36 -14.97 -16.92
N CYS A 122 -3.63 -15.18 -18.01
CA CYS A 122 -2.92 -16.43 -18.29
C CYS A 122 -1.77 -16.70 -17.30
N ASN A 123 -1.27 -15.67 -16.61
CA ASN A 123 -0.19 -15.78 -15.64
C ASN A 123 -0.68 -16.07 -14.22
N ASN A 124 -1.97 -15.85 -13.92
CA ASN A 124 -2.54 -15.97 -12.57
C ASN A 124 -2.21 -17.31 -11.86
N ASN A 125 -2.20 -18.43 -12.60
CA ASN A 125 -1.96 -19.76 -12.05
C ASN A 125 -0.48 -20.20 -12.10
N LYS A 126 0.37 -19.45 -12.80
CA LYS A 126 1.80 -19.75 -12.93
C LYS A 126 2.52 -19.48 -11.62
N LYS A 127 3.62 -20.20 -11.39
CA LYS A 127 4.50 -19.97 -10.23
C LYS A 127 5.44 -18.80 -10.51
N LEU A 128 5.89 -18.13 -9.44
CA LEU A 128 6.86 -17.04 -9.57
C LEU A 128 8.17 -17.52 -10.23
N ASP A 129 8.60 -18.76 -9.93
CA ASP A 129 9.79 -19.37 -10.53
C ASP A 129 9.67 -19.53 -12.06
N GLU A 130 8.48 -19.89 -12.56
CA GLU A 130 8.19 -20.05 -14.00
C GLU A 130 8.30 -18.73 -14.77
N LEU A 131 8.08 -17.61 -14.09
CA LEU A 131 8.16 -16.26 -14.65
C LEU A 131 9.51 -15.59 -14.37
N TYR A 132 10.50 -16.34 -13.86
CA TYR A 132 11.84 -15.87 -13.52
C TYR A 132 11.85 -14.75 -12.48
N ILE A 133 10.86 -14.73 -11.59
CA ILE A 133 10.75 -13.75 -10.51
C ILE A 133 11.59 -14.24 -9.33
N LYS A 134 12.91 -14.14 -9.45
CA LYS A 134 13.90 -14.47 -8.39
C LYS A 134 14.58 -13.24 -7.79
N GLN A 135 14.16 -12.05 -8.22
CA GLN A 135 14.88 -10.82 -7.90
C GLN A 135 13.91 -9.62 -7.83
N ARG A 136 14.49 -8.44 -7.71
CA ARG A 136 13.89 -7.11 -7.73
C ARG A 136 12.85 -6.96 -8.84
N VAL A 137 11.67 -6.52 -8.41
CA VAL A 137 10.51 -6.22 -9.23
C VAL A 137 10.08 -4.79 -8.92
N GLU A 138 9.66 -4.08 -9.95
CA GLU A 138 9.08 -2.75 -9.81
C GLU A 138 7.56 -2.89 -9.82
N VAL A 139 6.92 -2.25 -8.86
CA VAL A 139 5.48 -2.31 -8.66
C VAL A 139 4.96 -0.89 -8.73
N GLN A 140 3.92 -0.69 -9.52
CA GLN A 140 3.26 0.59 -9.68
C GLN A 140 1.77 0.40 -9.38
N ASP A 141 1.13 1.40 -8.77
CA ASP A 141 -0.33 1.42 -8.63
C ASP A 141 -0.89 2.34 -9.72
N ALA A 142 -1.70 1.81 -10.64
CA ALA A 142 -2.20 2.57 -11.79
C ALA A 142 -3.04 3.80 -11.37
N ASP A 143 -3.66 3.73 -10.19
CA ASP A 143 -4.48 4.80 -9.61
C ASP A 143 -3.66 5.90 -8.89
N GLU A 144 -2.37 5.68 -8.62
CA GLU A 144 -1.48 6.67 -7.99
C GLU A 144 -0.47 7.22 -9.01
N GLU A 145 -0.52 8.54 -9.28
CA GLU A 145 0.18 9.16 -10.43
C GLU A 145 1.73 9.16 -10.36
N ASP A 146 2.38 8.82 -9.23
CA ASP A 146 3.81 9.17 -9.03
C ASP A 146 4.68 8.22 -8.18
N ASP A 147 4.22 7.04 -7.73
CA ASP A 147 5.02 6.20 -6.82
C ASP A 147 5.37 4.82 -7.41
N ASP A 148 6.60 4.67 -7.92
CA ASP A 148 7.22 3.37 -8.21
C ASP A 148 7.72 2.74 -6.90
N ASP A 149 7.02 1.70 -6.45
CA ASP A 149 7.40 0.90 -5.30
C ASP A 149 8.38 -0.21 -5.71
N LEU A 150 9.42 -0.41 -4.91
CA LEU A 150 10.36 -1.48 -5.17
C LEU A 150 10.08 -2.71 -4.30
N LEU A 151 9.76 -3.84 -4.94
CA LEU A 151 9.61 -5.12 -4.29
C LEU A 151 10.87 -5.98 -4.49
N LEU A 152 11.56 -6.31 -3.42
CA LEU A 152 12.67 -7.25 -3.40
C LEU A 152 12.17 -8.62 -2.96
N ILE A 153 12.16 -9.59 -3.86
CA ILE A 153 11.78 -10.97 -3.54
C ILE A 153 13.06 -11.75 -3.22
N GLU A 154 13.13 -12.29 -2.00
CA GLU A 154 14.20 -13.17 -1.55
C GLU A 154 13.64 -14.59 -1.37
N ASP A 155 14.26 -15.54 -2.07
CA ASP A 155 13.91 -16.96 -1.99
C ASP A 155 14.28 -17.54 -0.62
N ASP A 156 13.29 -18.05 0.11
CA ASP A 156 13.49 -18.72 1.38
C ASP A 156 13.47 -20.24 1.18
N GLU A 157 14.64 -20.88 1.09
CA GLU A 157 14.77 -22.35 1.00
C GLU A 157 14.51 -23.06 2.34
N THR A 158 13.50 -22.65 3.12
CA THR A 158 13.19 -23.29 4.42
C THR A 158 11.94 -24.18 4.35
N GLU A 159 12.10 -25.45 4.76
CA GLU A 159 11.16 -26.56 4.56
C GLU A 159 9.82 -26.50 5.33
N ASP A 160 9.43 -25.38 5.95
CA ASP A 160 8.16 -25.29 6.69
C ASP A 160 7.49 -23.91 6.51
N ALA A 161 6.94 -23.64 5.32
CA ALA A 161 6.26 -22.38 5.01
C ALA A 161 4.76 -22.43 5.34
N THR A 162 4.41 -22.15 6.60
CA THR A 162 3.10 -21.55 6.89
C THR A 162 3.22 -20.05 6.62
N ALA A 163 2.60 -19.58 5.53
CA ALA A 163 2.37 -18.18 5.16
C ALA A 163 3.26 -17.16 5.90
N ALA A 164 4.51 -17.03 5.47
CA ALA A 164 5.43 -16.04 5.99
C ALA A 164 4.87 -14.66 5.63
N ALA A 165 4.38 -13.94 6.64
CA ALA A 165 4.06 -12.53 6.52
C ALA A 165 5.29 -11.79 5.99
N PRO A 166 5.14 -10.75 5.15
CA PRO A 166 6.27 -9.91 4.79
C PRO A 166 6.94 -9.47 6.09
N SER A 167 8.25 -9.76 6.21
CA SER A 167 9.08 -9.42 7.37
C SER A 167 9.37 -7.92 7.37
N THR A 168 8.30 -7.14 7.36
CA THR A 168 8.29 -5.81 7.93
C THR A 168 8.62 -5.98 9.40
N SER A 169 9.79 -5.51 9.82
CA SER A 169 9.98 -5.15 11.21
C SER A 169 8.88 -4.12 11.56
N ASN A 170 7.77 -4.62 12.11
CA ASN A 170 6.59 -3.93 12.61
C ASN A 170 5.43 -3.55 11.64
N ALA A 171 4.96 -4.42 10.74
CA ALA A 171 3.58 -4.24 10.21
C ALA A 171 2.60 -5.21 10.88
N THR A 172 2.07 -4.79 12.02
CA THR A 172 0.77 -5.30 12.49
C THR A 172 -0.29 -4.26 12.17
N ASN A 173 -1.17 -4.58 11.22
CA ASN A 173 -2.41 -3.86 10.89
C ASN A 173 -2.29 -2.33 10.69
N LEU A 174 -1.94 -1.90 9.47
CA LEU A 174 -2.19 -0.55 9.00
C LEU A 174 -3.19 -0.62 7.85
N LYS A 175 -4.48 -0.52 8.17
CA LYS A 175 -5.55 -0.30 7.19
C LYS A 175 -5.44 1.14 6.68
N ARG A 176 -5.13 1.35 5.39
CA ARG A 176 -5.48 2.62 4.74
C ARG A 176 -7.01 2.67 4.68
N LYS A 177 -7.58 3.86 4.93
CA LYS A 177 -9.02 4.06 4.86
C LYS A 177 -9.37 4.29 3.39
N PRO A 178 -10.31 3.53 2.78
CA PRO A 178 -10.71 3.81 1.41
C PRO A 178 -11.31 5.22 1.33
N ALA A 179 -10.97 5.95 0.27
CA ALA A 179 -11.59 7.22 -0.04
C ALA A 179 -13.05 6.97 -0.40
N ASP A 180 -13.97 7.56 0.37
CA ASP A 180 -15.40 7.52 0.07
C ASP A 180 -15.66 8.32 -1.22
N ASN A 181 -16.11 7.61 -2.27
CA ASN A 181 -16.57 8.19 -3.52
C ASN A 181 -17.70 9.21 -3.27
N VAL A 182 -17.41 10.50 -3.53
CA VAL A 182 -18.43 11.54 -3.62
C VAL A 182 -18.95 11.58 -5.05
N ALA A 183 -20.20 11.18 -5.22
CA ALA A 183 -20.91 11.21 -6.48
C ALA A 183 -21.22 12.64 -6.96
N GLY A 184 -20.90 12.91 -8.23
CA GLY A 184 -21.71 13.71 -9.17
C GLY A 184 -21.44 15.22 -9.28
N GLU A 185 -20.86 15.67 -10.39
CA GLU A 185 -21.57 16.28 -11.55
C GLU A 185 -20.55 16.72 -12.63
N GLY A 186 -20.86 16.45 -13.90
CA GLY A 186 -19.88 16.43 -14.99
C GLY A 186 -19.68 17.71 -15.81
N CYS A 187 -18.76 17.66 -16.78
CA CYS A 187 -18.88 18.37 -18.05
C CYS A 187 -17.86 17.83 -19.09
N SER A 188 -18.28 17.84 -20.35
CA SER A 188 -17.68 17.22 -21.53
C SER A 188 -16.38 17.89 -22.01
N LYS A 189 -15.49 17.10 -22.66
CA LYS A 189 -14.84 17.44 -23.94
C LYS A 189 -14.08 16.25 -24.56
N LYS A 190 -14.31 16.05 -25.87
CA LYS A 190 -13.63 15.10 -26.77
C LYS A 190 -12.23 15.59 -27.17
N ALA A 191 -11.27 14.68 -27.35
CA ALA A 191 -10.27 14.63 -28.43
C ALA A 191 -9.56 13.25 -28.36
N LYS A 192 -9.79 12.34 -29.31
CA LYS A 192 -9.01 12.04 -30.55
C LYS A 192 -7.81 11.10 -30.33
N ILE A 193 -7.96 9.94 -30.97
CA ILE A 193 -7.07 8.80 -31.25
C ILE A 193 -5.70 9.24 -31.81
N ASP A 194 -4.64 8.54 -31.42
CA ASP A 194 -3.57 8.15 -32.33
C ASP A 194 -3.07 6.74 -31.96
N ASP A 195 -3.10 5.85 -32.95
CA ASP A 195 -2.63 4.46 -32.92
C ASP A 195 -1.11 4.45 -33.02
N SER A 196 -0.42 3.62 -32.24
CA SER A 196 0.94 3.17 -32.55
C SER A 196 1.11 1.75 -32.02
N ASP A 197 1.11 0.83 -32.98
CA ASP A 197 1.42 -0.59 -32.83
C ASP A 197 2.80 -0.77 -32.18
N ASP A 198 2.87 -1.39 -31.00
CA ASP A 198 4.07 -2.01 -30.45
C ASP A 198 3.81 -3.51 -30.21
N ASP A 199 4.77 -4.31 -30.63
CA ASP A 199 4.65 -5.73 -30.99
C ASP A 199 4.30 -6.66 -29.82
N LEU A 200 3.10 -7.25 -29.85
CA LEU A 200 2.70 -8.42 -29.07
C LEU A 200 3.31 -9.70 -29.67
N ILE A 201 4.17 -10.40 -28.91
CA ILE A 201 4.54 -11.78 -29.24
C ILE A 201 3.92 -12.72 -28.21
N MET A 202 2.86 -13.42 -28.64
CA MET A 202 2.33 -14.61 -27.98
C MET A 202 3.38 -15.72 -28.11
N ILE A 203 3.82 -16.30 -27.00
CA ILE A 203 4.66 -17.51 -27.03
C ILE A 203 3.72 -18.67 -27.37
N GLU A 204 3.75 -19.12 -28.62
CA GLU A 204 3.18 -20.40 -29.02
C GLU A 204 4.03 -21.55 -28.44
N GLU A 205 3.36 -22.58 -27.93
CA GLU A 205 3.98 -23.83 -27.49
C GLU A 205 4.36 -24.65 -28.72
N ASP A 206 5.66 -24.84 -28.97
CA ASP A 206 6.14 -25.83 -29.93
C ASP A 206 6.20 -27.22 -29.25
N ASP A 207 5.37 -28.14 -29.75
CA ASP A 207 5.39 -29.60 -29.49
C ASP A 207 6.67 -30.30 -30.02
#